data_AF-B5JR93-F1
#
_entry.id   AF-B5JR93-F1
#
_cell.length_a   1.000
_cell.length_b   1.000
_cell.length_c   1.000
_cell.angle_alpha   90.00
_cell.angle_beta   90.00
_cell.angle_gamma   90.00
#
_symmetry.space_group_name_H-M   'P 1'
#
loop_
_entity.id
_entity.type
_entity.pdbx_description
1 polymer ?
#
loop_
_entity_poly.entity_id
_entity_poly.type
_entity_poly.pdbx_seq_one_letter_code
_entity_poly.pdbx_strand_id
1 'polypeptide(L)'
;MADARSAVIDELDFGYEINPGAGLDEVFGVRRDDWIGERRGSYAVRLEGDSWADMDGKVFNGKFFRESWELQGGVEVLARFSDTQEPAFSRNQYGKGSAVLAAVPLGGSYFHDESNLANEVIVRLAKQAGVISPVAWKGNGGADAVRDGS
;
A
#
# COMPACT_ATOMS: atom_id res chain seq x y z
N MET A 1 -2.84 7.08 -5.38
CA MET A 1 -2.34 5.90 -4.65
C MET A 1 -3.53 5.07 -4.23
N ALA A 2 -3.43 3.75 -4.32
CA ALA A 2 -4.43 2.80 -3.88
C ALA A 2 -3.74 1.61 -3.19
N ASP A 3 -4.52 0.81 -2.47
CA ASP A 3 -4.04 -0.42 -1.84
C ASP A 3 -4.93 -1.61 -2.20
N ALA A 4 -4.57 -2.77 -1.65
CA ALA A 4 -5.17 -4.04 -2.01
C ALA A 4 -6.71 -4.02 -1.86
N ARG A 5 -7.38 -4.69 -2.79
CA ARG A 5 -8.84 -4.74 -2.98
C ARG A 5 -9.49 -3.46 -3.50
N SER A 6 -8.71 -2.44 -3.85
CA SER A 6 -9.24 -1.28 -4.59
C SER A 6 -9.84 -1.72 -5.93
N ALA A 7 -11.07 -1.27 -6.21
CA ALA A 7 -11.79 -1.50 -7.46
C ALA A 7 -11.90 -2.98 -7.87
N VAL A 8 -12.19 -3.87 -6.91
CA VAL A 8 -12.45 -5.29 -7.21
C VAL A 8 -13.89 -5.56 -7.59
N ILE A 9 -14.81 -4.78 -7.03
CA ILE A 9 -16.25 -4.90 -7.25
C ILE A 9 -16.79 -3.61 -7.86
N ASP A 10 -17.79 -3.75 -8.73
CA ASP A 10 -18.53 -2.65 -9.33
C ASP A 10 -19.66 -2.15 -8.41
N GLU A 11 -20.42 -1.16 -8.89
CA GLU A 11 -21.54 -0.55 -8.16
C GLU A 11 -22.74 -1.49 -7.93
N LEU A 12 -22.73 -2.67 -8.55
CA LEU A 12 -23.77 -3.69 -8.46
C LEU A 12 -23.30 -4.93 -7.67
N ASP A 13 -22.17 -4.81 -6.96
CA ASP A 13 -21.50 -5.88 -6.20
C ASP A 13 -21.00 -7.05 -7.07
N PHE A 14 -20.81 -6.86 -8.38
CA PHE A 14 -20.16 -7.84 -9.24
C PHE A 14 -18.65 -7.61 -9.30
N GLY A 15 -17.88 -8.71 -9.29
CA GLY A 15 -16.44 -8.63 -9.51
C GLY A 15 -16.14 -8.24 -10.96
N TYR A 16 -15.18 -7.33 -11.17
CA TYR A 16 -14.70 -7.04 -12.51
C TYR A 16 -13.98 -8.25 -13.11
N GLU A 17 -14.10 -8.43 -14.43
CA GLU A 17 -13.37 -9.47 -15.17
C GLU A 17 -11.84 -9.26 -15.09
N ILE A 18 -11.41 -8.00 -15.16
CA ILE A 18 -10.02 -7.58 -15.00
C ILE A 18 -9.92 -6.76 -13.72
N ASN A 19 -8.96 -7.11 -12.86
CA ASN A 19 -8.76 -6.42 -11.58
C ASN A 19 -7.34 -5.81 -11.49
N PRO A 20 -7.18 -4.58 -10.99
CA PRO A 20 -8.25 -3.66 -10.57
C PRO A 20 -9.10 -3.18 -11.77
N GLY A 21 -10.41 -3.09 -11.56
CA GLY A 21 -11.39 -2.84 -12.61
C GLY A 21 -11.49 -1.39 -13.07
N ALA A 22 -12.47 -1.12 -13.94
CA ALA A 22 -12.74 0.20 -14.52
C ALA A 22 -11.51 0.85 -15.20
N GLY A 23 -10.66 0.06 -15.85
CA GLY A 23 -9.44 0.51 -16.53
C GLY A 23 -8.29 0.88 -15.59
N LEU A 24 -8.43 0.62 -14.29
CA LEU A 24 -7.36 0.89 -13.32
C LEU A 24 -6.19 -0.08 -13.46
N ASP A 25 -6.36 -1.23 -14.11
CA ASP A 25 -5.26 -2.14 -14.43
C ASP A 25 -4.21 -1.44 -15.32
N GLU A 26 -4.65 -0.66 -16.31
CA GLU A 26 -3.77 0.16 -17.15
C GLU A 26 -3.15 1.32 -16.37
N VAL A 27 -3.94 1.99 -15.52
CA VAL A 27 -3.46 3.12 -14.70
C VAL A 27 -2.34 2.67 -13.76
N PHE A 28 -2.54 1.56 -13.06
CA PHE A 28 -1.53 1.00 -12.15
C PHE A 28 -0.47 0.14 -12.85
N GLY A 29 -0.69 -0.24 -14.12
CA GLY A 29 0.16 -1.17 -14.84
C GLY A 29 0.21 -2.56 -14.19
N VAL A 30 -0.86 -2.96 -13.52
CA VAL A 30 -0.93 -4.19 -12.72
C VAL A 30 -2.21 -4.92 -13.05
N ARG A 31 -2.12 -6.22 -13.27
CA ARG A 31 -3.26 -7.13 -13.23
C ARG A 31 -3.13 -8.06 -12.05
N ARG A 32 -4.25 -8.36 -11.42
CA ARG A 32 -4.31 -9.31 -10.33
C ARG A 32 -4.57 -10.70 -10.87
N ASP A 33 -3.67 -11.61 -10.54
CA ASP A 33 -4.00 -13.02 -10.59
C ASP A 33 -5.01 -13.27 -9.46
N ASP A 34 -6.17 -13.82 -9.80
CA ASP A 34 -7.22 -14.08 -8.82
C ASP A 34 -6.75 -15.16 -7.84
N TRP A 35 -6.16 -14.71 -6.75
CA TRP A 35 -5.80 -15.55 -5.63
C TRP A 35 -6.50 -15.06 -4.37
N ILE A 36 -7.34 -15.95 -3.83
CA ILE A 36 -7.93 -15.86 -2.49
C ILE A 36 -6.82 -15.51 -1.51
N GLY A 37 -6.94 -14.35 -0.85
CA GLY A 37 -5.94 -13.84 0.07
C GLY A 37 -5.47 -14.93 1.04
N GLU A 38 -4.15 -15.13 1.10
CA GLU A 38 -3.59 -16.05 2.08
C GLU A 38 -4.02 -15.62 3.49
N ARG A 39 -4.26 -16.56 4.41
CA ARG A 39 -4.76 -16.28 5.78
C ARG A 39 -3.65 -16.19 6.82
N ARG A 40 -2.43 -15.77 6.45
CA ARG A 40 -1.32 -15.62 7.42
C ARG A 40 -1.48 -14.39 8.31
N GLY A 41 -2.33 -13.43 7.93
CA GLY A 41 -2.71 -12.27 8.75
C GLY A 41 -1.64 -11.17 8.84
N SER A 42 -0.37 -11.46 8.54
CA SER A 42 0.73 -10.50 8.48
C SER A 42 1.75 -10.89 7.40
N TYR A 43 2.25 -9.91 6.64
CA TYR A 43 3.15 -10.08 5.49
C TYR A 43 4.31 -9.09 5.56
N ALA A 44 5.54 -9.59 5.62
CA ALA A 44 6.72 -8.72 5.63
C ALA A 44 6.96 -8.14 4.22
N VAL A 45 6.89 -6.82 4.09
CA VAL A 45 7.13 -6.08 2.84
C VAL A 45 8.40 -5.26 2.99
N ARG A 46 9.41 -5.57 2.17
CA ARG A 46 10.70 -4.89 2.13
C ARG A 46 10.68 -3.82 1.05
N LEU A 47 10.97 -2.59 1.45
CA LEU A 47 11.09 -1.44 0.56
C LEU A 47 12.39 -1.55 -0.25
N GLU A 48 12.33 -1.19 -1.53
CA GLU A 48 13.44 -1.31 -2.48
C GLU A 48 13.58 -0.09 -3.37
N GLY A 49 14.82 0.33 -3.59
CA GLY A 49 15.20 1.29 -4.61
C GLY A 49 15.27 2.75 -4.12
N ASP A 50 15.84 3.59 -4.97
CA ASP A 50 16.18 4.98 -4.65
C ASP A 50 14.96 5.83 -4.29
N SER A 51 13.77 5.40 -4.73
CA SER A 51 12.48 5.97 -4.36
C SER A 51 12.24 6.02 -2.84
N TRP A 52 12.96 5.25 -2.02
CA TRP A 52 12.77 5.23 -0.57
C TRP A 52 13.85 5.97 0.22
N ALA A 53 14.95 6.39 -0.41
CA ALA A 53 16.08 7.06 0.26
C ALA A 53 16.49 6.35 1.57
N ASP A 54 16.34 6.99 2.74
CA ASP A 54 16.67 6.44 4.06
C ASP A 54 15.74 5.31 4.54
N MET A 55 14.75 4.92 3.73
CA MET A 55 13.86 3.80 3.97
C MET A 55 14.17 2.58 3.09
N ASP A 56 15.14 2.66 2.18
CA ASP A 56 15.55 1.50 1.39
C ASP A 56 15.97 0.32 2.30
N GLY A 57 15.52 -0.87 1.96
CA GLY A 57 15.73 -2.09 2.75
C GLY A 57 14.91 -2.20 4.05
N LYS A 58 14.21 -1.15 4.50
CA LYS A 58 13.32 -1.24 5.66
C LYS A 58 12.14 -2.14 5.36
N VAL A 59 11.60 -2.76 6.42
CA VAL A 59 10.48 -3.70 6.33
C VAL A 59 9.31 -3.18 7.14
N PHE A 60 8.12 -3.20 6.53
CA PHE A 60 6.86 -2.99 7.24
C PHE A 60 5.99 -4.24 7.10
N ASN A 61 4.95 -4.36 7.94
CA ASN A 61 4.08 -5.53 7.93
C ASN A 61 2.72 -5.21 7.29
N GLY A 62 2.43 -5.77 6.12
CA GLY A 62 1.09 -5.79 5.55
C GLY A 62 0.13 -6.67 6.36
N LYS A 63 -1.13 -6.26 6.55
CA LYS A 63 -2.13 -7.01 7.35
C LYS A 63 -3.28 -7.58 6.52
N PHE A 64 -3.97 -8.56 7.09
CA PHE A 64 -5.17 -9.24 6.56
C PHE A 64 -4.93 -10.15 5.36
N PHE A 65 -4.42 -9.62 4.24
CA PHE A 65 -4.15 -10.38 3.03
C PHE A 65 -3.04 -9.72 2.22
N ARG A 66 -2.47 -10.50 1.29
CA ARG A 66 -1.63 -10.02 0.20
C ARG A 66 -2.24 -10.39 -1.14
N GLU A 67 -1.89 -9.65 -2.18
CA GLU A 67 -2.24 -9.93 -3.56
C GLU A 67 -1.00 -10.38 -4.33
N SER A 68 -1.22 -11.25 -5.33
CA SER A 68 -0.22 -11.55 -6.34
C SER A 68 -0.60 -10.87 -7.65
N TRP A 69 0.40 -10.45 -8.40
CA TRP A 69 0.25 -9.52 -9.51
C TRP A 69 1.04 -9.95 -10.73
N GLU A 70 0.42 -9.78 -11.89
CA GLU A 70 1.09 -9.67 -13.17
C GLU A 70 1.40 -8.18 -13.43
N LEU A 71 2.68 -7.85 -13.60
CA LEU A 71 3.09 -6.48 -13.94
C LEU A 71 3.08 -6.28 -15.46
N GLN A 72 2.53 -5.16 -15.88
CA GLN A 72 2.63 -4.69 -17.26
C GLN A 72 4.02 -4.04 -17.50
N GLY A 73 4.39 -3.87 -18.77
CA GLY A 73 5.70 -3.36 -19.16
C GLY A 73 5.98 -1.94 -18.66
N GLY A 74 7.19 -1.70 -18.13
CA GLY A 74 7.65 -0.38 -17.71
C GLY A 74 7.26 0.04 -16.29
N VAL A 75 6.62 -0.85 -15.53
CA VAL A 75 6.25 -0.61 -14.13
C VAL A 75 7.46 -0.75 -13.20
N GLU A 76 7.68 0.25 -12.36
CA GLU A 76 8.71 0.24 -11.31
C GLU A 76 8.20 -0.55 -10.10
N VAL A 77 9.00 -1.50 -9.61
CA VAL A 77 8.72 -2.18 -8.33
C VAL A 77 9.37 -1.40 -7.21
N LEU A 78 8.56 -0.92 -6.27
CA LEU A 78 9.03 -0.15 -5.11
C LEU A 78 9.25 -1.02 -3.87
N ALA A 79 8.62 -2.19 -3.79
CA ALA A 79 8.76 -3.05 -2.63
C ALA A 79 8.41 -4.49 -3.01
N ARG A 80 8.93 -5.45 -2.24
CA ARG A 80 8.67 -6.88 -2.43
C ARG A 80 8.27 -7.55 -1.14
N PHE A 81 7.49 -8.61 -1.26
CA PHE A 81 7.30 -9.53 -0.14
C PHE A 81 8.62 -10.22 0.19
N SER A 82 8.99 -10.22 1.47
CA SER A 82 10.31 -10.74 1.90
C SER A 82 10.43 -12.26 1.74
N ASP A 83 9.31 -12.98 1.80
CA ASP A 83 9.26 -14.44 1.70
C ASP A 83 9.22 -14.95 0.25
N THR A 84 8.46 -14.30 -0.64
CA THR A 84 8.30 -14.76 -2.05
C THR A 84 9.10 -13.94 -3.05
N GLN A 85 9.59 -12.75 -2.67
CA GLN A 85 10.16 -11.74 -3.59
C GLN A 85 9.18 -11.23 -4.66
N GLU A 86 7.89 -11.57 -4.55
CA GLU A 86 6.84 -11.03 -5.41
C GLU A 86 6.67 -9.52 -5.20
N PRO A 87 6.29 -8.75 -6.23
CA PRO A 87 6.02 -7.33 -6.10
C PRO A 87 4.94 -7.06 -5.05
N ALA A 88 5.24 -6.16 -4.12
CA ALA A 88 4.31 -5.72 -3.08
C ALA A 88 3.88 -4.26 -3.26
N PHE A 89 4.72 -3.44 -3.89
CA PHE A 89 4.38 -2.09 -4.33
C PHE A 89 4.83 -1.90 -5.77
N SER A 90 3.99 -1.23 -6.54
CA SER A 90 4.32 -0.81 -7.90
C SER A 90 4.15 0.70 -8.07
N ARG A 91 4.90 1.27 -9.01
CA ARG A 91 4.67 2.61 -9.54
C ARG A 91 4.62 2.55 -11.06
N ASN A 92 3.56 3.09 -11.62
CA ASN A 92 3.41 3.26 -13.06
C ASN A 92 3.36 4.76 -13.40
N GLN A 93 4.03 5.16 -14.48
CA GLN A 93 3.88 6.51 -15.03
C GLN A 93 2.64 6.52 -15.92
N TYR A 94 1.68 7.39 -15.62
CA TYR A 94 0.43 7.47 -16.36
C TYR A 94 0.04 8.93 -16.61
N GLY A 95 -0.04 9.30 -17.89
CA GLY A 95 -0.24 10.70 -18.29
C GLY A 95 0.90 11.61 -17.81
N LYS A 96 0.57 12.62 -17.00
CA LYS A 96 1.55 13.58 -16.44
C LYS A 96 1.95 13.27 -14.99
N GLY A 97 1.48 12.17 -14.44
CA GLY A 97 1.71 11.79 -13.04
C GLY A 97 2.11 10.33 -12.92
N SER A 98 2.08 9.84 -11.69
CA SER A 98 2.30 8.43 -11.39
C SER A 98 1.19 7.85 -10.54
N ALA A 99 0.93 6.56 -10.75
CA ALA A 99 0.03 5.76 -9.96
C ALA A 99 0.85 4.78 -9.12
N VAL A 100 0.51 4.64 -7.84
CA VAL A 100 1.14 3.70 -6.92
C VAL A 100 0.07 2.77 -6.36
N LEU A 101 0.32 1.47 -6.45
CA LEU A 101 -0.52 0.41 -5.90
C LEU A 101 0.26 -0.41 -4.87
N ALA A 102 -0.40 -0.77 -3.78
CA ALA A 102 0.13 -1.68 -2.76
C ALA A 102 -0.66 -3.01 -2.73
N ALA A 103 0.05 -4.12 -2.64
CA ALA A 103 -0.49 -5.48 -2.62
C ALA A 103 -1.04 -5.89 -1.26
N VAL A 104 -1.02 -4.97 -0.29
CA VAL A 104 -1.53 -5.16 1.07
C VAL A 104 -2.38 -3.94 1.48
N PRO A 105 -3.40 -4.09 2.34
CA PRO A 105 -4.17 -2.98 2.90
C PRO A 105 -3.29 -2.10 3.80
N LEU A 106 -3.01 -0.87 3.40
CA LEU A 106 -2.09 0.00 4.15
C LEU A 106 -2.77 0.66 5.33
N GLY A 107 -4.02 1.10 5.15
CA GLY A 107 -4.82 1.62 6.25
C GLY A 107 -5.01 0.58 7.34
N GLY A 108 -5.32 -0.66 6.94
CA GLY A 108 -5.43 -1.80 7.86
C GLY A 108 -4.12 -2.15 8.56
N SER A 109 -3.00 -2.01 7.85
CA SER A 109 -1.66 -2.28 8.40
C SER A 109 -1.26 -1.29 9.49
N TYR A 110 -1.54 0.00 9.30
CA TYR A 110 -1.30 1.03 10.30
C TYR A 110 -2.30 0.97 11.47
N PHE A 111 -3.60 0.81 11.18
CA PHE A 111 -4.63 0.78 12.23
C PHE A 111 -4.43 -0.35 13.23
N HIS A 112 -3.91 -1.50 12.78
CA HIS A 112 -3.68 -2.65 13.66
C HIS A 112 -2.43 -2.52 14.53
N ASP A 113 -1.46 -1.70 14.11
CA ASP A 113 -0.19 -1.50 14.82
C ASP A 113 0.35 -0.11 14.46
N GLU A 114 0.21 0.86 15.38
CA GLU A 114 0.65 2.24 15.15
C GLU A 114 2.17 2.39 15.01
N SER A 115 2.95 1.38 15.45
CA SER A 115 4.41 1.34 15.27
C SER A 115 4.83 0.81 13.89
N ASN A 116 3.87 0.34 13.09
CA ASN A 116 4.12 -0.18 11.76
C ASN A 116 4.51 0.94 10.79
N LEU A 117 5.66 0.75 10.11
CA LEU A 117 6.22 1.70 9.13
C LEU A 117 5.32 1.99 7.91
N ALA A 118 4.16 1.34 7.79
CA ALA A 118 3.16 1.64 6.77
C ALA A 118 2.74 3.12 6.77
N ASN A 119 2.69 3.80 7.94
CA ASN A 119 2.41 5.23 8.01
C ASN A 119 3.50 6.09 7.36
N GLU A 120 4.78 5.78 7.62
CA GLU A 120 5.91 6.48 7.04
C GLU A 120 5.93 6.30 5.52
N VAL A 121 5.60 5.10 5.03
CA VAL A 121 5.43 4.80 3.60
C VAL A 121 4.37 5.72 2.97
N ILE A 122 3.17 5.80 3.57
CA ILE A 122 2.09 6.68 3.08
C ILE A 122 2.55 8.15 3.06
N VAL A 123 3.16 8.62 4.15
CA VAL A 123 3.62 10.02 4.28
C VAL A 123 4.71 10.35 3.27
N ARG A 124 5.65 9.43 3.00
CA ARG A 124 6.69 9.62 1.97
C ARG A 124 6.11 9.72 0.58
N LEU A 125 5.18 8.84 0.22
CA LEU A 125 4.51 8.88 -1.08
C LEU A 125 3.72 10.20 -1.25
N ALA A 126 3.04 10.67 -0.21
CA ALA A 126 2.36 11.96 -0.24
C ALA A 126 3.34 13.13 -0.47
N LYS A 127 4.47 13.14 0.26
CA LYS A 127 5.52 14.17 0.08
C LYS A 127 6.12 14.14 -1.32
N GLN A 128 6.36 12.95 -1.87
CA GLN A 128 6.85 12.78 -3.25
C GLN A 128 5.84 13.29 -4.29
N ALA A 129 4.55 13.17 -4.02
CA ALA A 129 3.49 13.76 -4.82
C ALA A 129 3.35 15.29 -4.64
N GLY A 130 4.24 15.93 -3.87
CA GLY A 130 4.22 17.38 -3.63
C GLY A 130 3.20 17.82 -2.59
N VAL A 131 2.61 16.90 -1.81
CA VAL A 131 1.66 17.25 -0.75
C VAL A 131 2.39 18.01 0.35
N ILE A 132 1.94 19.23 0.61
CA ILE A 132 2.38 20.07 1.72
C ILE A 132 1.37 19.88 2.85
N SER A 133 1.82 19.44 4.02
CA SER A 133 0.93 19.32 5.19
C SER A 133 0.60 20.72 5.71
N PRO A 134 -0.68 21.17 5.66
CA PRO A 134 -1.04 22.50 6.16
C PRO A 134 -1.07 22.57 7.70
N VAL A 135 -1.03 21.41 8.36
CA VAL A 135 -1.07 21.29 9.82
C VAL A 135 -0.15 20.17 10.27
N ALA A 136 0.54 20.38 11.39
CA ALA A 136 1.29 19.33 12.07
C ALA A 136 0.30 18.49 12.88
N TRP A 137 -0.11 17.34 12.36
CA TRP A 137 -0.91 16.36 13.10
C TRP A 137 0.03 15.52 13.96
N LYS A 138 -0.05 15.65 15.29
CA LYS A 138 0.47 14.64 16.21
C LYS A 138 -0.65 13.64 16.45
N GLY A 139 -0.51 12.42 15.92
CA GLY A 139 -1.37 11.33 16.37
C GLY A 139 -1.19 11.16 17.88
N ASN A 140 -2.30 10.99 18.61
CA ASN A 140 -2.23 10.64 20.03
C ASN A 140 -1.65 9.22 20.12
N GLY A 141 -0.32 9.11 20.20
CA GLY A 141 0.29 7.90 20.72
C GLY A 141 -0.33 7.63 22.09
N GLY A 142 -0.93 6.45 22.25
CA GLY A 142 -1.53 6.03 23.50
C GLY A 142 -0.50 5.97 24.63
N ALA A 143 -0.31 7.09 25.33
CA ALA A 143 0.28 7.18 26.65
C ALA A 143 -0.12 8.55 27.22
N ASP A 144 -1.33 8.62 27.78
CA ASP A 144 -1.70 9.46 28.93
C ASP A 144 -3.23 9.50 29.05
N ALA A 145 -3.80 8.40 29.52
CA ALA A 145 -5.03 8.47 30.29
C ALA A 145 -4.63 8.65 31.76
N VAL A 146 -4.19 9.86 32.12
CA VAL A 146 -4.26 10.32 33.50
C VAL A 146 -5.73 10.31 33.86
N ARG A 147 -6.11 9.35 34.72
CA ARG A 147 -7.39 9.37 35.42
C ARG A 147 -7.38 10.59 36.34
N ASP A 148 -8.02 11.66 35.91
CA ASP A 148 -8.51 12.69 36.82
C ASP A 148 -9.99 12.41 37.09
N GLY A 149 -10.29 12.16 38.35
CA GLY A 149 -11.62 11.83 38.83
C GLY A 149 -11.61 11.52 40.32
N SER A 150 -11.49 12.60 41.10
CA SER A 150 -12.13 12.88 42.41
C SER A 150 -12.48 11.72 43.34
#